data_AF-A0AAF0JDB4-F1
#
_entry.id   AF-A0AAF0JDB4-F1
#
_cell.length_a   1.000
_cell.length_b   1.000
_cell.length_c   1.000
_cell.angle_alpha   90.00
_cell.angle_beta   90.00
_cell.angle_gamma   90.00
#
_symmetry.space_group_name_H-M   'P 1'
#
loop_
_entity.id
_entity.type
_entity.pdbx_description
1 polymer ?
#
loop_
_entity_poly.entity_id
_entity_poly.type
_entity_poly.pdbx_seq_one_letter_code
_entity_poly.pdbx_strand_id
1 'polypeptide(L)'
;MFQEPRTRISVLAALICVFIACVPVWWATTTIERLPLPVAHVSEWSQRTCPVRIGVNVAAFLADGVPVHDALCDASVAKLQTLSDGMCIDWSVDVRSAHGVVCASPPVNASISYPLQLLLRPSAELDTSAVVPRDADLDVLASTVAAHLAPFVGRPASDVFEKKPRSDSRAIQYVPRVRLVFSLLNEDAAAGGAAAGWELGDALESYTRGAARTSPALAPLAQILDKLSGIHEFELESQVQWYAPLDLDLDARSNGTSPILTLDDLSVFINSEQWNLESYGIASGPEPFREHHSEHTLHFVLFLPSAAHSPLVLRNALGEEVADPAWLVPQWGGVAVSSCNASSALGPALTMDELAKPIEHFASQLARLLGIEQRMLSDETPELRRIAVDGLLWRRTLEASGNAVETLASIVHLVEKITILGVSASVRDNILLALSKLDALNEHGLSAEKLLSLASDAQTYASRAFFHPSMLAMLYFPDEHKYAVYTPLFGPLTVPLIATVFREISQWKARRRAQAAAKSK
;
A
#
# COMPACT_ATOMS: atom_id res chain seq x y z
N MET A 1 -70.27 -31.66 1.23
CA MET A 1 -69.51 -32.83 0.71
C MET A 1 -68.08 -32.91 1.30
N PHE A 2 -67.88 -32.61 2.60
CA PHE A 2 -66.60 -32.77 3.34
C PHE A 2 -66.81 -33.48 4.69
N GLN A 3 -67.84 -34.33 4.82
CA GLN A 3 -68.37 -34.76 6.11
C GLN A 3 -67.83 -36.11 6.61
N GLU A 4 -66.94 -36.79 5.87
CA GLU A 4 -66.35 -38.04 6.37
C GLU A 4 -65.03 -37.80 7.11
N PRO A 5 -64.88 -38.29 8.35
CA PRO A 5 -63.66 -38.10 9.15
C PRO A 5 -62.41 -38.66 8.47
N ARG A 6 -62.56 -39.68 7.60
CA ARG A 6 -61.47 -40.23 6.79
C ARG A 6 -60.92 -39.22 5.79
N THR A 7 -61.79 -38.56 5.00
CA THR A 7 -61.36 -37.55 4.02
C THR A 7 -60.65 -36.37 4.67
N ARG A 8 -61.12 -35.91 5.85
CA ARG A 8 -60.47 -34.83 6.60
C ARG A 8 -59.07 -35.21 7.09
N ILE A 9 -58.90 -36.43 7.59
CA ILE A 9 -57.59 -36.95 8.00
C ILE A 9 -56.66 -37.10 6.78
N SER A 10 -57.17 -37.58 5.64
CA SER A 10 -56.38 -37.71 4.40
C SER A 10 -55.91 -36.37 3.86
N VAL A 11 -56.76 -35.33 3.85
CA VAL A 11 -56.38 -33.98 3.41
C VAL A 11 -55.35 -33.36 4.37
N LEU A 12 -55.55 -33.51 5.68
CA LEU A 12 -54.59 -33.04 6.68
C LEU A 12 -53.23 -33.74 6.53
N ALA A 13 -53.24 -35.06 6.34
CA ALA A 13 -52.03 -35.84 6.11
C ALA A 13 -51.31 -35.41 4.83
N ALA A 14 -52.04 -35.17 3.73
CA ALA A 14 -51.45 -34.70 2.47
C ALA A 14 -50.78 -33.32 2.63
N LEU A 15 -51.42 -32.37 3.30
CA LEU A 15 -50.84 -31.04 3.57
C LEU A 15 -49.58 -31.13 4.43
N ILE A 16 -49.59 -31.98 5.47
CA ILE A 16 -48.42 -32.20 6.33
C ILE A 16 -47.29 -32.86 5.55
N CYS A 17 -47.59 -33.85 4.70
CA CYS A 17 -46.59 -34.49 3.84
C CYS A 17 -45.93 -33.50 2.87
N VAL A 18 -46.71 -32.61 2.25
CA VAL A 18 -46.17 -31.56 1.37
C VAL A 18 -45.29 -30.59 2.16
N PHE A 19 -45.73 -30.13 3.34
CA PHE A 19 -44.93 -29.26 4.19
C PHE A 19 -43.59 -29.91 4.59
N ILE A 20 -43.62 -31.18 5.02
CA ILE A 20 -42.40 -31.94 5.36
C ILE A 20 -41.50 -32.13 4.14
N ALA A 21 -42.04 -32.30 2.94
CA ALA A 21 -41.26 -32.42 1.71
C ALA A 21 -40.64 -31.08 1.25
N CYS A 22 -41.31 -29.96 1.51
CA CYS A 22 -40.82 -28.63 1.14
C CYS A 22 -39.75 -28.09 2.10
N VAL A 23 -39.77 -28.47 3.38
CA VAL A 23 -38.81 -27.99 4.39
C VAL A 23 -37.34 -28.29 4.02
N PRO A 24 -36.96 -29.51 3.58
CA PRO A 24 -35.59 -29.80 3.14
C PRO A 24 -35.14 -28.97 1.93
N VAL A 25 -36.04 -28.76 0.96
CA VAL A 25 -35.76 -27.97 -0.24
C VAL A 25 -35.55 -26.50 0.16
N TRP A 26 -36.46 -25.96 0.97
CA TRP A 26 -36.34 -24.61 1.50
C TRP A 26 -35.04 -24.42 2.30
N TRP A 27 -34.74 -25.35 3.20
CA TRP A 27 -33.50 -25.33 3.97
C TRP A 27 -32.27 -25.31 3.05
N ALA A 28 -32.18 -26.25 2.10
CA ALA A 28 -31.06 -26.31 1.16
C ALA A 28 -30.92 -25.04 0.30
N THR A 29 -32.03 -24.39 -0.09
CA THR A 29 -31.99 -23.15 -0.90
C THR A 29 -31.73 -21.88 -0.08
N THR A 30 -31.90 -21.92 1.25
CA THR A 30 -31.77 -20.75 2.13
C THR A 30 -30.55 -20.83 3.05
N THR A 31 -29.88 -21.98 3.13
CA THR A 31 -28.63 -22.14 3.86
C THR A 31 -27.52 -21.35 3.21
N ILE A 32 -26.88 -20.51 4.01
CA ILE A 32 -25.68 -19.80 3.64
C ILE A 32 -24.52 -20.79 3.63
N GLU A 33 -23.77 -20.84 2.52
CA GLU A 33 -22.52 -21.60 2.47
C GLU A 33 -21.46 -20.94 3.36
N ARG A 34 -20.98 -21.69 4.36
CA ARG A 34 -19.92 -21.24 5.27
C ARG A 34 -18.88 -22.34 5.39
N LEU A 35 -17.85 -22.24 4.57
CA LEU A 35 -16.73 -23.17 4.61
C LEU A 35 -15.83 -22.89 5.83
N PRO A 36 -15.20 -23.94 6.39
CA PRO A 36 -14.28 -23.77 7.53
C PRO A 36 -13.03 -23.01 7.09
N LEU A 37 -12.59 -22.10 7.96
CA LEU A 37 -11.36 -21.33 7.77
C LEU A 37 -10.20 -21.95 8.57
N PRO A 38 -8.95 -21.81 8.09
CA PRO A 38 -7.74 -22.29 8.77
C PRO A 38 -7.34 -21.37 9.95
N VAL A 39 -8.22 -21.22 10.95
CA VAL A 39 -8.07 -20.29 12.08
C VAL A 39 -6.75 -20.50 12.84
N ALA A 40 -6.38 -21.75 13.11
CA ALA A 40 -5.16 -22.08 13.83
C ALA A 40 -3.90 -21.58 13.11
N HIS A 41 -3.84 -21.73 11.78
CA HIS A 41 -2.69 -21.32 10.97
C HIS A 41 -2.59 -19.80 10.88
N VAL A 42 -3.72 -19.10 10.71
CA VAL A 42 -3.76 -17.63 10.79
C VAL A 42 -3.30 -17.14 12.16
N SER A 43 -3.74 -17.79 13.24
CA SER A 43 -3.36 -17.41 14.60
C SER A 43 -1.87 -17.63 14.89
N GLU A 44 -1.25 -18.65 14.28
CA GLU A 44 0.19 -18.88 14.38
C GLU A 44 0.96 -17.70 13.78
N TRP A 45 0.54 -17.24 12.61
CA TRP A 45 1.14 -16.07 11.95
C TRP A 45 0.88 -14.78 12.72
N SER A 46 -0.34 -14.54 13.22
CA SER A 46 -0.69 -13.30 13.91
C SER A 46 0.00 -13.14 15.28
N GLN A 47 0.40 -14.24 15.91
CA GLN A 47 1.10 -14.21 17.21
C GLN A 47 2.61 -13.94 17.07
N ARG A 48 3.17 -14.02 15.86
CA ARG A 48 4.59 -13.73 15.63
C ARG A 48 4.84 -12.23 15.79
N THR A 49 5.87 -11.87 16.54
CA THR A 49 6.35 -10.47 16.61
C THR A 49 6.89 -9.98 15.27
N CYS A 50 7.42 -10.89 14.46
CA CYS A 50 8.00 -10.64 13.14
C CYS A 50 7.44 -11.65 12.15
N PRO A 51 6.78 -11.22 11.06
CA PRO A 51 6.26 -12.15 10.06
C PRO A 51 7.41 -12.88 9.35
N VAL A 52 8.46 -12.16 8.94
CA VAL A 52 9.63 -12.71 8.25
C VAL A 52 10.89 -12.12 8.89
N ARG A 53 11.98 -12.90 8.91
CA ARG A 53 13.31 -12.43 9.34
C ARG A 53 14.32 -12.60 8.21
N ILE A 54 15.30 -11.70 8.14
CA ILE A 54 16.42 -11.81 7.20
C ILE A 54 17.75 -11.69 7.93
N GLY A 55 18.72 -12.51 7.54
CA GLY A 55 20.10 -12.37 7.98
C GLY A 55 20.88 -11.43 7.07
N VAL A 56 21.50 -10.39 7.62
CA VAL A 56 22.37 -9.46 6.88
C VAL A 56 23.78 -9.49 7.46
N ASN A 57 24.75 -9.82 6.62
CA ASN A 57 26.16 -9.84 6.96
C ASN A 57 26.89 -8.60 6.43
N VAL A 58 27.75 -8.01 7.25
CA VAL A 58 28.58 -6.86 6.90
C VAL A 58 30.03 -7.28 6.96
N ALA A 59 30.68 -7.36 5.80
CA ALA A 59 32.08 -7.72 5.68
C ALA A 59 32.93 -6.45 5.59
N ALA A 60 33.42 -5.97 6.73
CA ALA A 60 34.22 -4.76 6.82
C ALA A 60 35.73 -5.06 6.64
N PHE A 61 36.39 -4.29 5.78
CA PHE A 61 37.83 -4.36 5.52
C PHE A 61 38.53 -3.09 6.03
N LEU A 62 39.43 -3.21 7.00
CA LEU A 62 40.22 -2.11 7.54
C LEU A 62 41.44 -1.85 6.66
N ALA A 63 41.60 -0.59 6.26
CA ALA A 63 42.86 -0.09 5.71
C ALA A 63 43.98 -0.06 6.76
N ASP A 64 45.23 -0.04 6.29
CA ASP A 64 46.40 0.02 7.15
C ASP A 64 46.41 1.29 8.02
N GLY A 65 46.62 1.10 9.33
CA GLY A 65 46.68 2.17 10.33
C GLY A 65 45.37 2.48 11.07
N VAL A 66 44.25 1.83 10.73
CA VAL A 66 43.00 1.96 11.50
C VAL A 66 43.18 1.20 12.83
N PRO A 67 42.80 1.78 13.99
CA PRO A 67 42.93 1.10 15.26
C PRO A 67 42.05 -0.17 15.30
N VAL A 68 42.68 -1.27 15.68
CA VAL A 68 42.01 -2.57 15.83
C VAL A 68 41.43 -2.66 17.23
N HIS A 69 40.12 -2.90 17.32
CA HIS A 69 39.41 -3.12 18.58
C HIS A 69 38.67 -4.45 18.55
N ASP A 70 38.96 -5.32 19.52
CA ASP A 70 38.35 -6.67 19.61
C ASP A 70 36.82 -6.61 19.79
N ALA A 71 36.31 -5.56 20.46
CA ALA A 71 34.89 -5.34 20.70
C ALA A 71 34.15 -4.64 19.53
N LEU A 72 34.82 -4.36 18.41
CA LEU A 72 34.23 -3.64 17.28
C LEU A 72 33.02 -4.35 16.67
N CYS A 73 33.08 -5.67 16.53
CA CYS A 73 31.99 -6.45 15.96
C CYS A 73 30.74 -6.36 16.84
N ASP A 74 30.87 -6.58 18.15
CA ASP A 74 29.75 -6.53 19.10
C ASP A 74 29.18 -5.11 19.21
N ALA A 75 30.04 -4.09 19.26
CA ALA A 75 29.62 -2.69 19.27
C ALA A 75 28.88 -2.29 17.98
N SER A 76 29.36 -2.77 16.82
CA SER A 76 28.72 -2.52 15.52
C SER A 76 27.36 -3.21 15.43
N VAL A 77 27.27 -4.47 15.87
CA VAL A 77 25.99 -5.22 15.92
C VAL A 77 25.01 -4.51 16.86
N ALA A 78 25.45 -4.06 18.03
CA ALA A 78 24.59 -3.31 18.97
C ALA A 78 24.05 -2.01 18.33
N LYS A 79 24.89 -1.26 17.61
CA LYS A 79 24.45 -0.05 16.88
C LYS A 79 23.51 -0.37 15.70
N LEU A 80 23.73 -1.45 14.98
CA LEU A 80 22.85 -1.89 13.90
C LEU A 80 21.48 -2.35 14.43
N GLN A 81 21.45 -3.01 15.59
CA GLN A 81 20.22 -3.42 16.24
C GLN A 81 19.37 -2.21 16.69
N THR A 82 19.98 -1.17 17.25
CA THR A 82 19.23 0.05 17.61
C THR A 82 18.69 0.78 16.39
N LEU A 83 19.45 0.79 15.29
CA LEU A 83 19.03 1.38 14.01
C LEU A 83 17.81 0.64 13.43
N SER A 84 17.84 -0.69 13.45
CA SER A 84 16.90 -1.59 12.74
C SER A 84 15.73 -2.14 13.57
N ASP A 85 15.53 -1.65 14.79
CA ASP A 85 14.46 -2.16 15.66
C ASP A 85 13.07 -2.15 14.95
N GLY A 86 12.30 -3.22 15.14
CA GLY A 86 11.06 -3.49 14.37
C GLY A 86 11.24 -3.93 12.90
N MET A 87 12.45 -4.01 12.34
CA MET A 87 12.68 -4.49 10.96
C MET A 87 13.09 -5.97 10.89
N CYS A 88 13.04 -6.72 12.00
CA CYS A 88 13.22 -8.18 11.98
C CYS A 88 14.51 -8.66 11.27
N ILE A 89 15.61 -7.91 11.45
CA ILE A 89 16.91 -8.24 10.87
C ILE A 89 17.81 -8.88 11.92
N ASP A 90 18.44 -9.98 11.51
CA ASP A 90 19.53 -10.60 12.24
C ASP A 90 20.86 -10.14 11.63
N TRP A 91 21.61 -9.31 12.36
CA TRP A 91 22.86 -8.74 11.88
C TRP A 91 24.06 -9.61 12.26
N SER A 92 24.99 -9.77 11.32
CA SER A 92 26.36 -10.19 11.62
C SER A 92 27.36 -9.22 11.01
N VAL A 93 28.46 -8.99 11.72
CA VAL A 93 29.57 -8.14 11.29
C VAL A 93 30.86 -8.95 11.38
N ASP A 94 31.58 -9.00 10.27
CA ASP A 94 32.89 -9.63 10.16
C ASP A 94 33.91 -8.59 9.74
N VAL A 95 34.95 -8.42 10.55
CA VAL A 95 35.96 -7.38 10.35
C VAL A 95 37.30 -8.02 10.02
N ARG A 96 37.90 -7.61 8.90
CA ARG A 96 39.19 -8.11 8.41
C ARG A 96 40.17 -6.97 8.20
N SER A 97 41.45 -7.25 8.43
CA SER A 97 42.57 -6.35 8.11
C SER A 97 43.55 -7.06 7.18
N ALA A 98 44.57 -6.35 6.70
CA ALA A 98 45.68 -6.94 5.94
C ALA A 98 46.40 -8.09 6.70
N HIS A 99 46.29 -8.12 8.03
CA HIS A 99 46.95 -9.09 8.91
C HIS A 99 46.06 -10.27 9.31
N GLY A 100 44.81 -10.32 8.81
CA GLY A 100 43.86 -11.41 9.11
C GLY A 100 42.51 -10.93 9.63
N VAL A 101 41.74 -11.87 10.19
CA VAL A 101 40.44 -11.57 10.83
C VAL A 101 40.68 -10.83 12.14
N VAL A 102 40.05 -9.67 12.29
CA VAL A 102 40.11 -8.85 13.51
C VAL A 102 39.08 -9.35 14.51
N CYS A 103 37.82 -9.42 14.10
CA CYS A 103 36.73 -9.96 14.89
C CYS A 103 35.66 -10.53 13.96
N ALA A 104 34.85 -11.45 14.49
CA ALA A 104 33.70 -12.01 13.81
C ALA A 104 32.58 -12.20 14.82
N SER A 105 31.42 -11.62 14.53
CA SER A 105 30.21 -11.86 15.32
C SER A 105 29.64 -13.27 15.03
N PRO A 106 28.69 -13.78 15.84
CA PRO A 106 28.04 -15.05 15.56
C PRO A 106 27.44 -15.08 14.14
N PRO A 107 27.67 -16.15 13.37
CA PRO A 107 27.11 -16.23 12.03
C PRO A 107 25.60 -16.30 12.09
N VAL A 108 24.94 -15.46 11.31
CA VAL A 108 23.51 -15.54 11.02
C VAL A 108 23.31 -16.36 9.75
N ASN A 109 22.10 -16.86 9.51
CA ASN A 109 21.73 -17.45 8.23
C ASN A 109 21.60 -16.33 7.17
N ALA A 110 22.75 -15.77 6.78
CA ALA A 110 22.84 -14.55 6.00
C ALA A 110 22.28 -14.79 4.60
N SER A 111 21.21 -14.06 4.29
CA SER A 111 20.62 -14.04 2.95
C SER A 111 21.34 -13.02 2.06
N ILE A 112 21.92 -11.97 2.67
CA ILE A 112 22.60 -10.88 1.98
C ILE A 112 23.91 -10.55 2.71
N SER A 113 24.98 -10.30 1.94
CA SER A 113 26.27 -9.84 2.45
C SER A 113 26.72 -8.56 1.72
N TYR A 114 27.14 -7.55 2.49
CA TYR A 114 27.64 -6.28 2.00
C TYR A 114 29.13 -6.11 2.31
N PRO A 115 29.99 -5.90 1.29
CA PRO A 115 31.37 -5.50 1.53
C PRO A 115 31.39 -4.02 1.95
N LEU A 116 32.20 -3.70 2.96
CA LEU A 116 32.44 -2.34 3.43
C LEU A 116 33.94 -2.10 3.53
N GLN A 117 34.47 -1.09 2.85
CA GLN A 117 35.87 -0.70 2.99
C GLN A 117 35.98 0.51 3.93
N LEU A 118 36.67 0.33 5.07
CA LEU A 118 36.94 1.39 6.04
C LEU A 118 38.28 2.05 5.70
N LEU A 119 38.25 3.31 5.27
CA LEU A 119 39.43 4.07 4.83
C LEU A 119 39.79 5.17 5.84
N LEU A 120 41.08 5.44 6.02
CA LEU A 120 41.57 6.60 6.79
C LEU A 120 41.68 7.84 5.90
N ARG A 121 41.18 9.00 6.32
CA ARG A 121 41.42 10.27 5.61
C ARG A 121 41.69 11.48 6.54
N PRO A 122 42.44 12.51 6.08
CA PRO A 122 42.88 13.63 6.92
C PRO A 122 41.94 14.87 6.96
N SER A 123 40.91 15.03 6.12
CA SER A 123 39.90 16.11 6.23
C SER A 123 38.82 16.03 5.15
N ALA A 124 37.77 16.85 5.33
CA ALA A 124 36.43 16.83 4.77
C ALA A 124 36.32 16.90 3.23
N GLU A 125 35.86 15.81 2.63
CA GLU A 125 35.06 15.81 1.40
C GLU A 125 34.11 14.61 1.49
N LEU A 126 32.82 14.91 1.52
CA LEU A 126 31.72 14.01 1.85
C LEU A 126 31.27 13.29 0.58
N ASP A 127 31.90 12.16 0.25
CA ASP A 127 31.31 11.24 -0.72
C ASP A 127 31.62 9.78 -0.40
N THR A 128 30.55 9.09 0.02
CA THR A 128 30.21 7.66 -0.13
C THR A 128 31.17 6.56 0.33
N SER A 129 32.38 6.88 0.75
CA SER A 129 33.29 5.93 1.41
C SER A 129 33.20 6.07 2.93
N ALA A 130 33.20 4.94 3.65
CA ALA A 130 33.26 4.92 5.11
C ALA A 130 34.64 5.42 5.60
N VAL A 131 34.77 6.75 5.66
CA VAL A 131 35.98 7.45 6.08
C VAL A 131 36.00 7.57 7.59
N VAL A 132 37.11 7.12 8.19
CA VAL A 132 37.31 7.11 9.63
C VAL A 132 38.50 8.02 10.00
N PRO A 133 38.39 8.86 11.05
CA PRO A 133 39.53 9.58 11.61
C PRO A 133 40.65 8.62 12.07
N ARG A 134 41.93 9.05 11.99
CA ARG A 134 43.06 8.22 12.44
C ARG A 134 42.99 7.83 13.92
N ASP A 135 42.45 8.71 14.76
CA ASP A 135 42.30 8.50 16.21
C ASP A 135 40.85 8.15 16.58
N ALA A 136 40.14 7.47 15.68
CA ALA A 136 38.74 7.11 15.93
C ALA A 136 38.62 6.06 17.03
N ASP A 137 37.85 6.40 18.06
CA ASP A 137 37.46 5.47 19.12
C ASP A 137 36.52 4.38 18.58
N LEU A 138 36.40 3.29 19.36
CA LEU A 138 35.48 2.17 19.12
C LEU A 138 34.06 2.62 18.73
N ASP A 139 33.55 3.65 19.41
CA ASP A 139 32.21 4.17 19.14
C ASP A 139 32.09 4.77 17.73
N VAL A 140 33.08 5.54 17.30
CA VAL A 140 33.14 6.18 15.97
C VAL A 140 33.21 5.12 14.87
N LEU A 141 34.03 4.10 15.06
CA LEU A 141 34.14 2.96 14.14
C LEU A 141 32.81 2.22 14.01
N ALA A 142 32.20 1.84 15.13
CA ALA A 142 30.91 1.17 15.14
C ALA A 142 29.79 2.03 14.52
N SER A 143 29.82 3.36 14.75
CA SER A 143 28.85 4.26 14.11
C SER A 143 29.05 4.36 12.61
N THR A 144 30.28 4.27 12.13
CA THR A 144 30.57 4.34 10.69
C THR A 144 30.02 3.12 9.97
N VAL A 145 30.16 1.92 10.57
CA VAL A 145 29.54 0.69 10.06
C VAL A 145 28.01 0.82 10.02
N ALA A 146 27.40 1.33 11.09
CA ALA A 146 25.96 1.57 11.13
C ALA A 146 25.50 2.62 10.10
N ALA A 147 26.28 3.69 9.91
CA ALA A 147 25.96 4.76 8.97
C ALA A 147 26.04 4.32 7.50
N HIS A 148 26.96 3.40 7.18
CA HIS A 148 27.03 2.80 5.85
C HIS A 148 25.75 2.03 5.50
N LEU A 149 25.09 1.42 6.48
CA LEU A 149 23.83 0.69 6.32
C LEU A 149 22.57 1.49 6.67
N ALA A 150 22.71 2.77 7.01
CA ALA A 150 21.57 3.67 7.19
C ALA A 150 20.55 3.65 6.03
N PRO A 151 20.99 3.65 4.75
CA PRO A 151 20.06 3.59 3.62
C PRO A 151 19.24 2.31 3.59
N PHE A 152 19.74 1.20 4.15
CA PHE A 152 19.03 -0.07 4.22
C PHE A 152 17.73 0.07 5.04
N VAL A 153 17.79 0.84 6.13
CA VAL A 153 16.64 1.11 7.00
C VAL A 153 15.83 2.34 6.53
N GLY A 154 16.16 2.92 5.37
CA GLY A 154 15.50 4.11 4.86
C GLY A 154 15.87 5.40 5.58
N ARG A 155 17.03 5.46 6.25
CA ARG A 155 17.51 6.66 6.93
C ARG A 155 18.71 7.27 6.22
N PRO A 156 18.83 8.61 6.16
CA PRO A 156 20.07 9.24 5.77
C PRO A 156 21.15 8.95 6.81
N ALA A 157 22.41 8.87 6.38
CA ALA A 157 23.55 8.63 7.27
C ALA A 157 23.68 9.69 8.39
N SER A 158 23.20 10.92 8.15
CA SER A 158 23.15 12.00 9.13
C SER A 158 22.22 11.72 10.32
N ASP A 159 21.16 10.93 10.11
CA ASP A 159 20.07 10.77 11.09
C ASP A 159 20.16 9.44 11.86
N VAL A 160 21.25 8.70 11.68
CA VAL A 160 21.47 7.35 12.26
C VAL A 160 21.40 7.36 13.79
N PHE A 161 21.81 8.47 14.42
CA PHE A 161 21.85 8.61 15.88
C PHE A 161 20.83 9.62 16.43
N GLU A 162 20.00 10.18 15.58
CA GLU A 162 18.91 11.04 16.03
C GLU A 162 17.69 10.18 16.42
N LYS A 163 17.07 10.49 17.57
CA LYS A 163 15.81 9.87 18.02
C LYS A 163 14.61 10.41 17.22
N LYS A 164 14.71 10.43 15.88
CA LYS A 164 13.59 10.74 14.99
C LYS A 164 12.73 9.47 14.78
N PRO A 165 11.40 9.62 14.64
CA PRO A 165 10.52 8.50 14.32
C PRO A 165 10.92 7.83 12.99
N ARG A 166 10.76 6.51 12.90
CA ARG A 166 11.18 5.68 11.75
C ARG A 166 10.35 5.91 10.48
N SER A 167 9.06 6.15 10.64
CA SER A 167 8.13 6.31 9.54
C SER A 167 8.22 7.75 9.03
N ASP A 168 8.73 7.91 7.81
CA ASP A 168 8.38 9.09 7.04
C ASP A 168 6.89 8.97 6.68
N SER A 169 6.02 9.61 7.46
CA SER A 169 4.57 9.57 7.28
C SER A 169 4.12 10.07 5.90
N ARG A 170 5.04 10.68 5.13
CA ARG A 170 4.82 11.16 3.77
C ARG A 170 4.87 10.06 2.72
N ALA A 171 5.57 8.95 2.98
CA ALA A 171 5.70 7.85 2.03
C ALA A 171 4.40 7.03 1.92
N ILE A 172 4.13 6.49 0.73
CA ILE A 172 2.99 5.60 0.52
C ILE A 172 3.25 4.23 1.15
N GLN A 173 2.15 3.58 1.52
CA GLN A 173 2.18 2.17 1.85
C GLN A 173 2.50 1.32 0.63
N TYR A 174 3.01 0.11 0.85
CA TYR A 174 3.34 -0.79 -0.24
C TYR A 174 2.10 -1.17 -1.04
N VAL A 175 2.17 -0.89 -2.34
CA VAL A 175 1.30 -1.46 -3.36
C VAL A 175 2.17 -1.97 -4.51
N PRO A 176 1.80 -3.09 -5.15
CA PRO A 176 2.54 -3.60 -6.30
C PRO A 176 2.44 -2.67 -7.51
N ARG A 177 1.34 -1.92 -7.65
CA ARG A 177 1.05 -1.11 -8.84
C ARG A 177 0.85 0.34 -8.44
N VAL A 178 1.61 1.24 -9.07
CA VAL A 178 1.58 2.68 -8.80
C VAL A 178 1.28 3.40 -10.10
N ARG A 179 0.15 4.11 -10.15
CA ARG A 179 -0.20 4.98 -11.29
C ARG A 179 0.31 6.38 -11.03
N LEU A 180 1.06 6.94 -11.98
CA LEU A 180 1.63 8.28 -11.92
C LEU A 180 0.91 9.16 -12.95
N VAL A 181 0.14 10.13 -12.45
CA VAL A 181 -0.64 11.05 -13.28
C VAL A 181 0.03 12.42 -13.32
N PHE A 182 0.60 12.78 -14.46
CA PHE A 182 1.20 14.09 -14.68
C PHE A 182 0.15 15.04 -15.27
N SER A 183 -0.18 16.11 -14.54
CA SER A 183 -1.23 17.06 -14.93
C SER A 183 -0.65 18.45 -15.14
N LEU A 184 -0.83 18.99 -16.34
CA LEU A 184 -0.58 20.39 -16.64
C LEU A 184 -1.87 21.18 -16.40
N LEU A 185 -1.91 22.02 -15.37
CA LEU A 185 -3.09 22.82 -15.02
C LEU A 185 -2.85 24.27 -15.43
N ASN A 186 -3.69 24.78 -16.33
CA ASN A 186 -3.75 26.21 -16.64
C ASN A 186 -4.81 26.87 -15.77
N GLU A 187 -4.46 27.94 -15.07
CA GLU A 187 -5.41 28.70 -14.26
C GLU A 187 -6.58 29.22 -15.12
N ASP A 188 -6.26 29.95 -16.18
CA ASP A 188 -7.21 30.39 -17.19
C ASP A 188 -6.54 30.49 -18.57
N ALA A 189 -6.84 29.55 -19.46
CA ALA A 189 -6.31 29.58 -20.82
C ALA A 189 -6.81 30.74 -21.69
N ALA A 190 -7.94 31.36 -21.35
CA ALA A 190 -8.47 32.50 -22.08
C ALA A 190 -7.78 33.82 -21.69
N ALA A 191 -7.22 33.92 -20.48
CA ALA A 191 -6.55 35.11 -19.97
C ALA A 191 -5.11 35.29 -20.49
N GLY A 192 -4.60 34.34 -21.28
CA GLY A 192 -3.23 34.34 -21.79
C GLY A 192 -2.20 33.82 -20.79
N GLY A 193 -1.01 33.46 -21.28
CA GLY A 193 0.03 32.80 -20.45
C GLY A 193 -0.19 31.30 -20.25
N ALA A 194 -1.13 30.69 -20.97
CA ALA A 194 -1.39 29.25 -20.92
C ALA A 194 -0.59 28.48 -21.98
N ALA A 195 -0.37 27.20 -21.69
CA ALA A 195 0.20 26.24 -22.63
C ALA A 195 -0.88 25.26 -23.08
N ALA A 196 -1.01 25.06 -24.40
CA ALA A 196 -1.98 24.11 -24.95
C ALA A 196 -1.57 22.64 -24.72
N GLY A 197 -0.29 22.40 -24.43
CA GLY A 197 0.25 21.11 -24.05
C GLY A 197 1.71 21.19 -23.60
N TRP A 198 2.35 20.03 -23.53
CA TRP A 198 3.74 19.88 -23.11
C TRP A 198 4.38 18.64 -23.75
N GLU A 199 5.68 18.68 -24.02
CA GLU A 199 6.42 17.57 -24.63
C GLU A 199 6.58 16.36 -23.68
N LEU A 200 6.23 16.52 -22.39
CA LEU A 200 6.32 15.44 -21.40
C LEU A 200 5.48 14.21 -21.79
N GLY A 201 4.28 14.41 -22.33
CA GLY A 201 3.41 13.30 -22.73
C GLY A 201 4.07 12.38 -23.76
N ASP A 202 4.60 12.96 -24.84
CA ASP A 202 5.32 12.23 -25.89
C ASP A 202 6.60 11.58 -25.36
N ALA A 203 7.29 12.24 -24.42
CA ALA A 203 8.49 11.73 -23.78
C ALA A 203 8.21 10.50 -22.89
N LEU A 204 7.13 10.53 -22.11
CA LEU A 204 6.68 9.40 -21.28
C LEU A 204 6.20 8.23 -22.16
N GLU A 205 5.46 8.51 -23.24
CA GLU A 205 5.03 7.47 -24.18
C GLU A 205 6.22 6.84 -24.92
N SER A 206 7.21 7.64 -25.28
CA SER A 206 8.46 7.14 -25.88
C SER A 206 9.27 6.28 -24.90
N TYR A 207 9.31 6.66 -23.63
CA TYR A 207 9.93 5.87 -22.56
C TYR A 207 9.23 4.50 -22.37
N THR A 208 7.90 4.48 -22.25
CA THR A 208 7.14 3.23 -22.08
C THR A 208 7.27 2.27 -23.26
N ARG A 209 7.43 2.77 -24.49
CA ARG A 209 7.70 1.95 -25.68
C ARG A 209 9.15 1.46 -25.80
N GLY A 210 10.04 1.85 -24.88
CA GLY A 210 11.45 1.43 -24.88
C GLY A 210 12.32 2.13 -25.95
N ALA A 211 12.01 3.39 -26.30
CA ALA A 211 12.81 4.14 -27.27
C ALA A 211 14.23 4.43 -26.74
N ALA A 212 15.25 4.25 -27.58
CA ALA A 212 16.67 4.36 -27.19
C ALA A 212 17.17 5.79 -26.93
N ARG A 213 16.37 6.83 -27.17
CA ARG A 213 16.73 8.24 -26.94
C ARG A 213 15.74 8.88 -26.00
N THR A 214 16.05 8.88 -24.72
CA THR A 214 15.34 9.63 -23.69
C THR A 214 15.90 11.05 -23.64
N SER A 215 15.03 12.06 -23.57
CA SER A 215 15.45 13.45 -23.35
C SER A 215 16.25 13.57 -22.04
N PRO A 216 17.35 14.34 -21.98
CA PRO A 216 18.14 14.50 -20.75
C PRO A 216 17.30 15.05 -19.60
N ALA A 217 16.29 15.87 -19.88
CA ALA A 217 15.36 16.41 -18.88
C ALA A 217 14.51 15.32 -18.20
N LEU A 218 14.25 14.19 -18.86
CA LEU A 218 13.49 13.06 -18.27
C LEU A 218 14.38 12.12 -17.46
N ALA A 219 15.71 12.21 -17.59
CA ALA A 219 16.65 11.27 -16.96
C ALA A 219 16.47 11.10 -15.44
N PRO A 220 16.21 12.16 -14.63
CA PRO A 220 16.03 12.01 -13.19
C PRO A 220 14.80 11.16 -12.82
N LEU A 221 13.72 11.30 -13.59
CA LEU A 221 12.49 10.53 -13.40
C LEU A 221 12.67 9.10 -13.91
N ALA A 222 13.21 8.93 -15.13
CA ALA A 222 13.47 7.63 -15.73
C ALA A 222 14.38 6.76 -14.85
N GLN A 223 15.40 7.35 -14.22
CA GLN A 223 16.27 6.64 -13.28
C GLN A 223 15.47 6.01 -12.13
N ILE A 224 14.52 6.74 -11.54
CA ILE A 224 13.70 6.20 -10.44
C ILE A 224 12.84 5.04 -10.94
N LEU A 225 12.16 5.21 -12.07
CA LEU A 225 11.29 4.20 -12.67
C LEU A 225 12.08 2.93 -13.00
N ASP A 226 13.25 3.06 -13.62
CA ASP A 226 14.10 1.93 -14.01
C ASP A 226 14.63 1.19 -12.78
N LYS A 227 15.21 1.91 -11.81
CA LYS A 227 15.84 1.28 -10.62
C LYS A 227 14.82 0.67 -9.67
N LEU A 228 13.57 1.13 -9.67
CA LEU A 228 12.50 0.65 -8.78
C LEU A 228 11.48 -0.26 -9.48
N SER A 229 11.67 -0.56 -10.77
CA SER A 229 10.80 -1.45 -11.55
C SER A 229 10.68 -2.87 -10.98
N GLY A 230 11.68 -3.35 -10.21
CA GLY A 230 11.63 -4.62 -9.50
C GLY A 230 10.76 -4.61 -8.22
N ILE A 231 10.31 -3.42 -7.78
CA ILE A 231 9.52 -3.23 -6.56
C ILE A 231 8.07 -2.87 -6.90
N HIS A 232 7.88 -1.98 -7.88
CA HIS A 232 6.59 -1.46 -8.30
C HIS A 232 6.44 -1.53 -9.82
N GLU A 233 5.23 -1.88 -10.27
CA GLU A 233 4.79 -1.70 -11.65
C GLU A 233 4.24 -0.27 -11.79
N PHE A 234 4.86 0.55 -12.65
CA PHE A 234 4.43 1.93 -12.88
C PHE A 234 3.53 2.04 -14.10
N GLU A 235 2.38 2.69 -13.94
CA GLU A 235 1.53 3.14 -15.05
C GLU A 235 1.66 4.66 -15.19
N LEU A 236 2.03 5.15 -16.37
CA LEU A 236 2.33 6.57 -16.61
C LEU A 236 1.22 7.20 -17.43
N GLU A 237 0.69 8.33 -16.96
CA GLU A 237 -0.36 9.07 -17.64
C GLU A 237 -0.01 10.57 -17.69
N SER A 238 -0.42 11.24 -18.77
CA SER A 238 -0.23 12.67 -18.95
C SER A 238 -1.54 13.30 -19.38
N GLN A 239 -1.89 14.42 -18.75
CA GLN A 239 -3.10 15.17 -19.06
C GLN A 239 -2.88 16.68 -18.99
N VAL A 240 -3.73 17.42 -19.69
CA VAL A 240 -3.70 18.89 -19.76
C VAL A 240 -5.09 19.42 -19.48
N GLN A 241 -5.22 20.27 -18.45
CA GLN A 241 -6.44 20.97 -18.10
C GLN A 241 -6.30 22.44 -18.46
N TRP A 242 -7.29 22.97 -19.20
CA TRP A 242 -7.23 24.34 -19.76
C TRP A 242 -7.87 25.39 -18.84
N TYR A 243 -8.58 24.96 -17.82
CA TYR A 243 -9.23 25.83 -16.86
C TYR A 243 -9.24 25.16 -15.49
N ALA A 244 -8.47 25.72 -14.56
CA ALA A 244 -8.29 25.23 -13.19
C ALA A 244 -8.05 26.44 -12.27
N PRO A 245 -9.07 27.28 -12.03
CA PRO A 245 -8.92 28.47 -11.21
C PRO A 245 -8.59 28.08 -9.76
N LEU A 246 -7.94 28.99 -9.05
CA LEU A 246 -7.67 28.84 -7.62
C LEU A 246 -8.84 29.41 -6.81
N ASP A 247 -9.27 28.68 -5.78
CA ASP A 247 -10.24 29.16 -4.79
C ASP A 247 -9.57 30.12 -3.77
N LEU A 248 -8.77 31.06 -4.27
CA LEU A 248 -8.02 32.05 -3.50
C LEU A 248 -8.16 33.43 -4.14
N ASP A 249 -8.42 34.44 -3.31
CA ASP A 249 -8.35 35.84 -3.73
C ASP A 249 -6.88 36.29 -3.75
N LEU A 250 -6.23 36.10 -4.89
CA LEU A 250 -4.82 36.46 -5.12
C LEU A 250 -4.62 37.97 -5.28
N ASP A 251 -5.65 38.68 -5.75
CA ASP A 251 -5.62 40.15 -5.95
C ASP A 251 -5.54 40.89 -4.61
N ALA A 252 -6.27 40.42 -3.59
CA ALA A 252 -6.22 40.98 -2.24
C ALA A 252 -4.85 40.81 -1.54
N ARG A 253 -3.98 39.93 -2.07
CA ARG A 253 -2.71 39.52 -1.45
C ARG A 253 -1.48 39.95 -2.25
N SER A 254 -1.67 40.81 -3.25
CA SER A 254 -0.59 41.37 -4.05
C SER A 254 0.12 42.50 -3.31
N ASN A 255 1.46 42.47 -3.33
CA ASN A 255 2.30 43.59 -2.85
C ASN A 255 2.48 44.69 -3.93
N GLY A 256 1.62 44.72 -4.95
CA GLY A 256 1.61 45.72 -6.03
C GLY A 256 2.31 45.31 -7.32
N THR A 257 2.99 44.15 -7.36
CA THR A 257 3.69 43.64 -8.56
C THR A 257 3.49 42.15 -8.84
N SER A 258 3.30 41.32 -7.82
CA SER A 258 3.07 39.87 -7.97
C SER A 258 2.20 39.33 -6.82
N PRO A 259 1.29 38.39 -7.09
CA PRO A 259 0.56 37.69 -6.05
C PRO A 259 1.48 36.75 -5.26
N ILE A 260 1.23 36.65 -3.95
CA ILE A 260 2.07 35.90 -3.01
C ILE A 260 1.26 34.72 -2.44
N LEU A 261 1.85 33.52 -2.49
CA LEU A 261 1.38 32.33 -1.79
C LEU A 261 2.12 32.16 -0.47
N THR A 262 1.39 31.80 0.58
CA THR A 262 1.96 31.36 1.86
C THR A 262 1.82 29.85 2.02
N LEU A 263 2.52 29.27 2.99
CA LEU A 263 2.45 27.82 3.25
C LEU A 263 1.04 27.35 3.62
N ASP A 264 0.24 28.20 4.27
CA ASP A 264 -1.14 27.87 4.66
C ASP A 264 -2.06 27.74 3.43
N ASP A 265 -1.75 28.46 2.36
CA ASP A 265 -2.53 28.50 1.12
C ASP A 265 -2.32 27.27 0.23
N LEU A 266 -1.26 26.49 0.48
CA LEU A 266 -0.90 25.33 -0.33
C LEU A 266 -1.95 24.21 -0.26
N SER A 267 -2.78 24.20 0.79
CA SER A 267 -3.88 23.26 0.96
C SER A 267 -4.98 23.41 -0.10
N VAL A 268 -5.11 24.59 -0.72
CA VAL A 268 -6.11 24.86 -1.77
C VAL A 268 -5.84 24.07 -3.05
N PHE A 269 -4.57 23.81 -3.35
CA PHE A 269 -4.12 23.06 -4.53
C PHE A 269 -4.47 21.55 -4.47
N ILE A 270 -5.08 21.07 -3.39
CA ILE A 270 -5.45 19.67 -3.21
C ILE A 270 -6.97 19.50 -3.11
N ASN A 271 -7.65 20.52 -2.59
CA ASN A 271 -9.07 20.45 -2.22
C ASN A 271 -9.99 21.24 -3.17
N SER A 272 -9.49 21.76 -4.30
CA SER A 272 -10.37 22.43 -5.25
C SER A 272 -11.26 21.42 -5.95
N GLU A 273 -12.58 21.52 -5.71
CA GLU A 273 -13.62 20.69 -6.34
C GLU A 273 -13.59 20.76 -7.88
N GLN A 274 -12.89 21.77 -8.44
CA GLN A 274 -12.79 22.03 -9.87
C GLN A 274 -11.61 21.32 -10.54
N TRP A 275 -10.68 20.76 -9.76
CA TRP A 275 -9.54 20.02 -10.26
C TRP A 275 -9.99 18.57 -10.45
N ASN A 276 -10.65 18.30 -11.58
CA ASN A 276 -11.03 16.95 -11.99
C ASN A 276 -9.76 16.14 -12.33
N LEU A 277 -9.04 15.73 -11.28
CA LEU A 277 -7.82 14.91 -11.35
C LEU A 277 -8.14 13.42 -11.48
N GLU A 278 -9.43 13.07 -11.61
CA GLU A 278 -9.84 11.73 -12.00
C GLU A 278 -9.24 11.44 -13.38
N SER A 279 -8.26 10.53 -13.39
CA SER A 279 -7.73 9.96 -14.61
C SER A 279 -8.89 9.35 -15.40
N TYR A 280 -9.06 9.81 -16.64
CA TYR A 280 -9.89 9.13 -17.60
C TYR A 280 -9.21 7.79 -17.88
N GLY A 281 -9.58 6.75 -17.13
CA GLY A 281 -9.04 5.40 -17.17
C GLY A 281 -9.19 4.73 -18.53
N ILE A 282 -8.49 5.23 -19.53
CA ILE A 282 -8.20 4.54 -20.77
C ILE A 282 -6.89 3.82 -20.51
N ALA A 283 -6.98 2.75 -19.72
CA ALA A 283 -6.01 1.69 -19.84
C ALA A 283 -6.05 1.21 -21.30
N SER A 284 -5.17 1.75 -22.14
CA SER A 284 -4.95 1.31 -23.54
C SER A 284 -4.23 -0.05 -23.57
N GLY A 285 -4.61 -0.96 -22.67
CA GLY A 285 -4.19 -2.34 -22.60
C GLY A 285 -5.38 -3.29 -22.84
N PRO A 286 -5.16 -4.47 -23.41
CA PRO A 286 -6.22 -5.33 -23.97
C PRO A 286 -7.12 -6.04 -22.94
N GLU A 287 -7.14 -5.67 -21.66
CA GLU A 287 -7.84 -6.43 -20.61
C GLU A 287 -8.90 -5.58 -19.88
N PRO A 288 -10.19 -5.70 -20.24
CA PRO A 288 -11.29 -4.89 -19.70
C PRO A 288 -11.71 -5.26 -18.26
N PHE A 289 -10.95 -6.11 -17.56
CA PHE A 289 -11.27 -6.58 -16.21
C PHE A 289 -10.01 -6.75 -15.34
N ARG A 290 -9.14 -5.73 -15.29
CA ARG A 290 -8.07 -5.69 -14.30
C ARG A 290 -8.64 -5.26 -12.95
N GLU A 291 -8.58 -6.14 -11.95
CA GLU A 291 -9.03 -5.84 -10.58
C GLU A 291 -8.23 -4.68 -9.99
N HIS A 292 -8.90 -3.57 -9.66
CA HIS A 292 -8.29 -2.33 -9.16
C HIS A 292 -7.94 -2.39 -7.64
N HIS A 293 -8.00 -3.57 -7.01
CA HIS A 293 -7.92 -3.72 -5.55
C HIS A 293 -6.52 -3.51 -4.94
N SER A 294 -5.51 -3.13 -5.75
CA SER A 294 -4.11 -2.98 -5.30
C SER A 294 -3.34 -1.93 -6.11
N GLU A 295 -4.02 -0.86 -6.53
CA GLU A 295 -3.40 0.26 -7.23
C GLU A 295 -3.44 1.52 -6.34
N HIS A 296 -2.35 2.28 -6.34
CA HIS A 296 -2.31 3.61 -5.72
C HIS A 296 -1.95 4.66 -6.76
N THR A 297 -2.71 5.75 -6.81
CA THR A 297 -2.49 6.85 -7.75
C THR A 297 -1.72 7.97 -7.08
N LEU A 298 -0.66 8.45 -7.74
CA LEU A 298 0.13 9.62 -7.35
C LEU A 298 0.00 10.72 -8.41
N HIS A 299 -0.22 11.94 -7.97
CA HIS A 299 -0.47 13.09 -8.84
C HIS A 299 0.72 14.05 -8.87
N PHE A 300 1.21 14.38 -10.06
CA PHE A 300 2.28 15.36 -10.26
C PHE A 300 1.74 16.52 -11.08
N VAL A 301 1.55 17.66 -10.42
CA VAL A 301 0.85 18.81 -10.99
C VAL A 301 1.86 19.90 -11.32
N LEU A 302 1.85 20.37 -12.57
CA LEU A 302 2.48 21.62 -12.97
C LEU A 302 1.38 22.66 -13.13
N PHE A 303 1.35 23.65 -12.23
CA PHE A 303 0.39 24.74 -12.27
C PHE A 303 0.96 25.96 -13.00
N LEU A 304 0.23 26.43 -14.01
CA LEU A 304 0.52 27.63 -14.79
C LEU A 304 -0.45 28.75 -14.37
N PRO A 305 0.04 29.80 -13.69
CA PRO A 305 -0.78 30.97 -13.38
C PRO A 305 -1.17 31.71 -14.66
N SER A 306 -2.33 32.36 -14.62
CA SER A 306 -2.79 33.27 -15.66
C SER A 306 -1.87 34.49 -15.78
N ALA A 307 -1.91 35.19 -16.92
CA ALA A 307 -1.09 36.38 -17.13
C ALA A 307 -1.28 37.48 -16.06
N ALA A 308 -2.45 37.56 -15.43
CA ALA A 308 -2.73 38.51 -14.34
C ALA A 308 -2.03 38.12 -13.02
N HIS A 309 -1.86 36.83 -12.78
CA HIS A 309 -1.28 36.29 -11.55
C HIS A 309 0.19 35.87 -11.71
N SER A 310 0.80 36.12 -12.87
CA SER A 310 2.17 35.74 -13.16
C SER A 310 3.17 36.90 -12.93
N PRO A 311 4.31 36.67 -12.27
CA PRO A 311 4.76 35.43 -11.64
C PRO A 311 4.12 35.21 -10.25
N LEU A 312 3.73 33.98 -9.96
CA LEU A 312 3.18 33.59 -8.65
C LEU A 312 4.34 33.22 -7.71
N VAL A 313 4.52 33.99 -6.62
CA VAL A 313 5.67 33.84 -5.72
C VAL A 313 5.27 33.11 -4.44
N LEU A 314 6.00 32.04 -4.09
CA LEU A 314 5.83 31.33 -2.82
C LEU A 314 6.77 31.89 -1.76
N ARG A 315 6.27 32.10 -0.53
CA ARG A 315 7.10 32.41 0.63
C ARG A 315 7.21 31.24 1.61
N ASN A 316 8.42 31.01 2.08
CA ASN A 316 8.69 30.01 3.12
C ASN A 316 8.24 30.51 4.51
N ALA A 317 8.40 29.66 5.53
CA ALA A 317 8.05 30.01 6.92
C ALA A 317 8.85 31.19 7.49
N LEU A 318 9.99 31.54 6.90
CA LEU A 318 10.85 32.68 7.26
C LEU A 318 10.46 33.96 6.50
N GLY A 319 9.47 33.89 5.61
CA GLY A 319 9.03 35.01 4.77
C GLY A 319 9.92 35.26 3.55
N GLU A 320 10.86 34.37 3.25
CA GLU A 320 11.77 34.46 2.10
C GLU A 320 11.11 33.88 0.85
N GLU A 321 11.42 34.46 -0.30
CA GLU A 321 10.87 34.03 -1.59
C GLU A 321 11.57 32.77 -2.09
N VAL A 322 10.76 31.80 -2.52
CA VAL A 322 11.23 30.53 -3.07
C VAL A 322 11.35 30.68 -4.58
N ALA A 323 12.56 30.50 -5.11
CA ALA A 323 12.84 30.69 -6.54
C ALA A 323 12.07 29.72 -7.45
N ASP A 324 12.01 28.44 -7.06
CA ASP A 324 11.31 27.38 -7.78
C ASP A 324 10.22 26.78 -6.85
N PRO A 325 8.99 27.32 -6.86
CA PRO A 325 7.94 26.93 -5.93
C PRO A 325 7.43 25.51 -6.21
N ALA A 326 7.85 24.55 -5.39
CA ALA A 326 7.37 23.17 -5.43
C ALA A 326 7.26 22.57 -4.03
N TRP A 327 6.23 21.77 -3.79
CA TRP A 327 6.01 21.10 -2.50
C TRP A 327 5.45 19.69 -2.67
N LEU A 328 5.71 18.86 -1.67
CA LEU A 328 5.24 17.48 -1.61
C LEU A 328 3.94 17.41 -0.80
N VAL A 329 2.95 16.70 -1.33
CA VAL A 329 1.73 16.35 -0.61
C VAL A 329 1.85 14.89 -0.14
N PRO A 330 1.90 14.64 1.18
CA PRO A 330 2.03 13.29 1.75
C PRO A 330 1.06 12.29 1.13
N GLN A 331 1.57 11.14 0.69
CA GLN A 331 0.79 10.02 0.11
C GLN A 331 -0.04 10.33 -1.16
N TRP A 332 -0.04 11.57 -1.63
CA TRP A 332 -0.85 12.00 -2.77
C TRP A 332 0.00 12.32 -3.99
N GLY A 333 1.14 13.02 -3.82
CA GLY A 333 1.87 13.50 -4.98
C GLY A 333 2.69 14.76 -4.74
N GLY A 334 2.89 15.54 -5.79
CA GLY A 334 3.68 16.75 -5.77
C GLY A 334 3.13 17.84 -6.67
N VAL A 335 3.32 19.08 -6.26
CA VAL A 335 2.90 20.26 -7.01
C VAL A 335 4.12 21.12 -7.29
N ALA A 336 4.24 21.60 -8.52
CA ALA A 336 5.19 22.61 -8.95
C ALA A 336 4.42 23.76 -9.60
N VAL A 337 4.81 25.00 -9.31
CA VAL A 337 4.23 26.20 -9.90
C VAL A 337 5.26 26.79 -10.85
N SER A 338 4.83 27.18 -12.04
CA SER A 338 5.72 27.85 -12.98
C SER A 338 5.87 29.33 -12.64
N SER A 339 7.11 29.77 -12.45
CA SER A 339 7.47 31.17 -12.20
C SER A 339 7.69 31.97 -13.50
N CYS A 340 7.00 31.63 -14.60
CA CYS A 340 7.17 32.35 -15.87
C CYS A 340 6.78 33.84 -15.73
N ASN A 341 7.61 34.74 -16.23
CA ASN A 341 7.23 36.15 -16.33
C ASN A 341 6.20 36.30 -17.46
N ALA A 342 5.11 37.04 -17.22
CA ALA A 342 4.01 37.25 -18.18
C ALA A 342 4.46 37.76 -19.56
N SER A 343 5.65 38.36 -19.65
CA SER A 343 6.26 38.87 -20.89
C SER A 343 6.90 37.81 -21.79
N SER A 344 7.17 36.61 -21.27
CA SER A 344 7.62 35.48 -22.08
C SER A 344 6.40 34.80 -22.66
N ALA A 345 6.07 35.09 -23.92
CA ALA A 345 5.01 34.38 -24.62
C ALA A 345 5.35 32.89 -24.64
N LEU A 346 4.68 32.12 -23.78
CA LEU A 346 4.75 30.66 -23.78
C LEU A 346 4.39 30.17 -25.18
N GLY A 347 5.19 29.23 -25.70
CA GLY A 347 4.91 28.58 -26.97
C GLY A 347 3.59 27.80 -26.92
N PRO A 348 3.14 27.23 -28.06
CA PRO A 348 1.93 26.40 -28.08
C PRO A 348 2.03 25.18 -27.14
N ALA A 349 3.25 24.67 -26.89
CA ALA A 349 3.52 23.62 -25.93
C ALA A 349 4.81 23.92 -25.15
N LEU A 350 4.86 23.49 -23.89
CA LEU A 350 6.08 23.54 -23.06
C LEU A 350 7.12 22.55 -23.58
N THR A 351 8.33 23.05 -23.81
CA THR A 351 9.46 22.25 -24.29
C THR A 351 10.11 21.44 -23.16
N MET A 352 10.82 20.37 -23.49
CA MET A 352 11.54 19.57 -22.48
C MET A 352 12.59 20.39 -21.69
N ASP A 353 13.17 21.42 -22.27
CA ASP A 353 14.12 22.30 -21.59
C ASP A 353 13.43 23.18 -20.52
N GLU A 354 12.22 23.68 -20.81
CA GLU A 354 11.38 24.40 -19.83
C GLU A 354 10.89 23.49 -18.71
N LEU A 355 10.71 22.19 -19.00
CA LEU A 355 10.24 21.17 -18.06
C LEU A 355 11.36 20.56 -17.21
N ALA A 356 12.63 20.84 -17.48
CA ALA A 356 13.75 20.20 -16.80
C ALA A 356 13.68 20.35 -15.27
N LYS A 357 13.44 21.56 -14.76
CA LYS A 357 13.28 21.82 -13.32
C LYS A 357 12.01 21.19 -12.72
N PRO A 358 10.80 21.37 -13.30
CA PRO A 358 9.61 20.66 -12.85
C PRO A 358 9.79 19.14 -12.75
N ILE A 359 10.41 18.52 -13.76
CA ILE A 359 10.66 17.07 -13.77
C ILE A 359 11.64 16.67 -12.66
N GLU A 360 12.68 17.47 -12.39
CA GLU A 360 13.58 17.24 -11.26
C GLU A 360 12.84 17.30 -9.91
N HIS A 361 11.94 18.27 -9.73
CA HIS A 361 11.08 18.32 -8.54
C HIS A 361 10.17 17.09 -8.43
N PHE A 362 9.51 16.70 -9.52
CA PHE A 362 8.66 15.51 -9.55
C PHE A 362 9.45 14.24 -9.25
N ALA A 363 10.65 14.08 -9.79
CA ALA A 363 11.53 12.96 -9.49
C ALA A 363 11.90 12.91 -8.00
N SER A 364 12.33 14.04 -7.42
CA SER A 364 12.66 14.13 -6.00
C SER A 364 11.46 13.81 -5.08
N GLN A 365 10.29 14.33 -5.44
CA GLN A 365 9.02 14.09 -4.75
C GLN A 365 8.59 12.62 -4.87
N LEU A 366 8.66 12.03 -6.06
CA LEU A 366 8.35 10.61 -6.31
C LEU A 366 9.25 9.70 -5.48
N ALA A 367 10.56 9.92 -5.48
CA ALA A 367 11.49 9.14 -4.67
C ALA A 367 11.07 9.16 -3.19
N ARG A 368 10.79 10.35 -2.64
CA ARG A 368 10.35 10.52 -1.25
C ARG A 368 9.03 9.79 -0.96
N LEU A 369 8.05 9.88 -1.85
CA LEU A 369 6.77 9.15 -1.74
C LEU A 369 6.98 7.63 -1.76
N LEU A 370 7.93 7.14 -2.55
CA LEU A 370 8.31 5.73 -2.59
C LEU A 370 9.19 5.29 -1.40
N GLY A 371 9.60 6.22 -0.53
CA GLY A 371 10.36 5.94 0.68
C GLY A 371 11.87 5.80 0.46
N ILE A 372 12.41 6.49 -0.55
CA ILE A 372 13.84 6.52 -0.88
C ILE A 372 14.27 7.94 -1.27
N GLU A 373 15.55 8.30 -1.07
CA GLU A 373 16.07 9.59 -1.53
C GLU A 373 16.68 9.46 -2.92
N GLN A 374 16.37 10.41 -3.80
CA GLN A 374 16.85 10.40 -5.19
C GLN A 374 18.37 10.30 -5.31
N ARG A 375 19.14 10.97 -4.44
CA ARG A 375 20.61 10.87 -4.42
C ARG A 375 21.12 9.44 -4.22
N MET A 376 20.36 8.59 -3.51
CA MET A 376 20.73 7.20 -3.29
C MET A 376 20.57 6.36 -4.55
N LEU A 377 19.85 6.85 -5.56
CA LEU A 377 19.64 6.18 -6.84
C LEU A 377 20.65 6.60 -7.91
N SER A 378 21.58 7.51 -7.57
CA SER A 378 22.64 7.95 -8.48
C SER A 378 23.47 6.78 -9.01
N ASP A 379 23.84 6.84 -10.28
CA ASP A 379 24.71 5.85 -10.91
C ASP A 379 26.18 6.01 -10.50
N GLU A 380 26.55 7.15 -9.90
CA GLU A 380 27.91 7.41 -9.39
C GLU A 380 28.27 6.50 -8.21
N THR A 381 27.26 6.03 -7.45
CA THR A 381 27.46 5.34 -6.16
C THR A 381 26.73 3.99 -6.14
N PRO A 382 27.20 3.00 -6.93
CA PRO A 382 26.48 1.76 -7.17
C PRO A 382 26.24 0.90 -5.92
N GLU A 383 27.17 0.95 -4.96
CA GLU A 383 27.06 0.22 -3.69
C GLU A 383 25.97 0.82 -2.80
N LEU A 384 25.95 2.15 -2.67
CA LEU A 384 24.94 2.88 -1.90
C LEU A 384 23.54 2.63 -2.46
N ARG A 385 23.41 2.68 -3.80
CA ARG A 385 22.18 2.36 -4.50
C ARG A 385 21.71 0.94 -4.22
N ARG A 386 22.61 -0.04 -4.25
CA ARG A 386 22.27 -1.43 -3.94
C ARG A 386 21.72 -1.57 -2.52
N ILE A 387 22.41 -0.99 -1.53
CA ILE A 387 21.98 -1.02 -0.12
C ILE A 387 20.60 -0.37 0.04
N ALA A 388 20.36 0.77 -0.61
CA ALA A 388 19.10 1.50 -0.54
C ALA A 388 17.93 0.73 -1.18
N VAL A 389 18.16 0.11 -2.35
CA VAL A 389 17.15 -0.67 -3.08
C VAL A 389 16.84 -1.99 -2.35
N ASP A 390 17.86 -2.73 -1.91
CA ASP A 390 17.68 -3.96 -1.12
C ASP A 390 16.95 -3.67 0.21
N GLY A 391 17.29 -2.56 0.86
CA GLY A 391 16.60 -2.09 2.05
C GLY A 391 15.16 -1.69 1.80
N LEU A 392 14.87 -1.05 0.66
CA LEU A 392 13.50 -0.76 0.26
C LEU A 392 12.71 -2.05 -0.01
N LEU A 393 13.28 -3.01 -0.76
CA LEU A 393 12.70 -4.34 -0.98
C LEU A 393 12.33 -5.03 0.33
N TRP A 394 13.24 -5.02 1.32
CA TRP A 394 13.00 -5.61 2.63
C TRP A 394 11.87 -4.91 3.39
N ARG A 395 11.90 -3.57 3.45
CA ARG A 395 10.84 -2.78 4.10
C ARG A 395 9.47 -3.07 3.49
N ARG A 396 9.38 -3.14 2.15
CA ARG A 396 8.16 -3.49 1.43
C ARG A 396 7.71 -4.94 1.66
N THR A 397 8.66 -5.88 1.79
CA THR A 397 8.36 -7.28 2.12
C THR A 397 7.74 -7.41 3.52
N LEU A 398 8.32 -6.74 4.51
CA LEU A 398 7.78 -6.72 5.87
C LEU A 398 6.40 -6.08 5.93
N GLU A 399 6.23 -4.95 5.25
CA GLU A 399 4.95 -4.26 5.17
C GLU A 399 3.87 -5.13 4.52
N ALA A 400 4.16 -5.72 3.35
CA ALA A 400 3.23 -6.58 2.63
C ALA A 400 2.84 -7.83 3.44
N SER A 401 3.82 -8.49 4.06
CA SER A 401 3.57 -9.67 4.90
C SER A 401 2.79 -9.32 6.18
N GLY A 402 3.11 -8.20 6.83
CA GLY A 402 2.34 -7.68 7.96
C GLY A 402 0.89 -7.40 7.59
N ASN A 403 0.67 -6.64 6.50
CA ASN A 403 -0.67 -6.33 5.99
C ASN A 403 -1.46 -7.59 5.63
N ALA A 404 -0.81 -8.60 5.04
CA ALA A 404 -1.44 -9.88 4.72
C ALA A 404 -1.91 -10.59 6.01
N VAL A 405 -1.04 -10.70 7.02
CA VAL A 405 -1.35 -11.36 8.30
C VAL A 405 -2.48 -10.62 9.04
N GLU A 406 -2.43 -9.30 9.11
CA GLU A 406 -3.47 -8.47 9.73
C GLU A 406 -4.82 -8.61 9.02
N THR A 407 -4.80 -8.64 7.68
CA THR A 407 -6.01 -8.84 6.87
C THR A 407 -6.59 -10.23 7.11
N LEU A 408 -5.78 -11.29 7.12
CA LEU A 408 -6.22 -12.65 7.41
C LEU A 408 -6.81 -12.78 8.82
N ALA A 409 -6.16 -12.18 9.82
CA ALA A 409 -6.66 -12.14 11.19
C ALA A 409 -8.00 -11.39 11.29
N SER A 410 -8.13 -10.28 10.55
CA SER A 410 -9.37 -9.50 10.45
C SER A 410 -10.50 -10.30 9.82
N ILE A 411 -10.21 -11.09 8.78
CA ILE A 411 -11.19 -12.02 8.18
C ILE A 411 -11.68 -13.02 9.21
N VAL A 412 -10.77 -13.68 9.95
CA VAL A 412 -11.13 -14.65 10.99
C VAL A 412 -12.04 -14.01 12.04
N HIS A 413 -11.62 -12.87 12.59
CA HIS A 413 -12.40 -12.14 13.59
C HIS A 413 -13.78 -11.70 13.05
N LEU A 414 -13.85 -11.24 11.80
CA LEU A 414 -15.10 -10.86 11.15
C LEU A 414 -16.06 -12.05 11.00
N VAL A 415 -15.55 -13.21 10.56
CA VAL A 415 -16.33 -14.44 10.37
C VAL A 415 -16.78 -15.03 11.70
N GLU A 416 -16.01 -14.89 12.78
CA GLU A 416 -16.41 -15.29 14.12
C GLU A 416 -17.52 -14.39 14.68
N LYS A 417 -17.38 -13.07 14.50
CA LYS A 417 -18.32 -12.07 15.02
C LYS A 417 -19.63 -12.03 14.25
N ILE A 418 -19.59 -12.18 12.93
CA ILE A 418 -20.76 -12.12 12.05
C ILE A 418 -21.08 -13.53 11.55
N THR A 419 -21.90 -14.26 12.30
CA THR A 419 -22.27 -15.66 12.00
C THR A 419 -23.07 -15.84 10.71
N ILE A 420 -23.68 -14.76 10.21
CA ILE A 420 -24.45 -14.73 8.95
C ILE A 420 -23.50 -14.59 7.74
N LEU A 421 -22.20 -14.37 7.94
CA LEU A 421 -21.26 -14.15 6.85
C LEU A 421 -20.99 -15.43 6.04
N GLY A 422 -21.18 -15.34 4.72
CA GLY A 422 -21.00 -16.45 3.79
C GLY A 422 -19.55 -16.56 3.33
N VAL A 423 -18.91 -17.67 3.70
CA VAL A 423 -17.55 -18.00 3.25
C VAL A 423 -17.65 -18.97 2.08
N SER A 424 -17.53 -18.42 0.87
CA SER A 424 -17.54 -19.18 -0.38
C SER A 424 -16.21 -19.92 -0.61
N ALA A 425 -16.20 -20.88 -1.54
CA ALA A 425 -14.98 -21.59 -1.94
C ALA A 425 -13.87 -20.63 -2.39
N SER A 426 -14.21 -19.59 -3.18
CA SER A 426 -13.22 -18.60 -3.64
C SER A 426 -12.55 -17.85 -2.48
N VAL A 427 -13.32 -17.45 -1.46
CA VAL A 427 -12.77 -16.79 -0.27
C VAL A 427 -11.82 -17.72 0.49
N ARG A 428 -12.24 -18.97 0.73
CA ARG A 428 -11.39 -19.97 1.39
C ARG A 428 -10.11 -20.23 0.60
N ASP A 429 -10.21 -20.40 -0.72
CA ASP A 429 -9.08 -20.73 -1.57
C ASP A 429 -8.08 -19.57 -1.64
N ASN A 430 -8.55 -18.32 -1.70
CA ASN A 430 -7.70 -17.13 -1.57
C ASN A 430 -6.98 -17.08 -0.20
N ILE A 431 -7.67 -17.41 0.90
CA ILE A 431 -7.04 -17.48 2.23
C ILE A 431 -5.95 -18.55 2.29
N LEU A 432 -6.21 -19.74 1.74
CA LEU A 432 -5.24 -20.83 1.68
C LEU A 432 -4.04 -20.47 0.78
N LEU A 433 -4.27 -19.81 -0.35
CA LEU A 433 -3.22 -19.30 -1.21
C LEU A 433 -2.37 -18.26 -0.47
N ALA A 434 -2.98 -17.27 0.18
CA ALA A 434 -2.26 -16.27 0.97
C ALA A 434 -1.35 -16.93 2.03
N LEU A 435 -1.88 -17.89 2.79
CA LEU A 435 -1.12 -18.64 3.80
C LEU A 435 0.03 -19.43 3.17
N SER A 436 -0.20 -20.10 2.03
CA SER A 436 0.87 -20.84 1.34
C SER A 436 2.02 -19.93 0.89
N LYS A 437 1.72 -18.68 0.50
CA LYS A 437 2.72 -17.68 0.13
C LYS A 437 3.49 -17.16 1.34
N LEU A 438 2.81 -16.96 2.47
CA LEU A 438 3.46 -16.63 3.74
C LEU A 438 4.37 -17.76 4.21
N ASP A 439 3.93 -19.02 4.15
CA ASP A 439 4.74 -20.17 4.54
C ASP A 439 6.03 -20.27 3.72
N ALA A 440 5.95 -20.00 2.41
CA ALA A 440 7.09 -19.97 1.50
C ALA A 440 8.13 -18.87 1.87
N LEU A 441 7.76 -17.83 2.61
CA LEU A 441 8.72 -16.83 3.10
C LEU A 441 9.70 -17.38 4.13
N ASN A 442 9.40 -18.54 4.73
CA ASN A 442 10.32 -19.19 5.67
C ASN A 442 11.40 -20.03 4.96
N GLU A 443 11.34 -20.18 3.63
CA GLU A 443 12.36 -20.89 2.87
C GLU A 443 13.70 -20.12 2.85
N HIS A 444 14.81 -20.86 2.91
CA HIS A 444 16.15 -20.26 2.92
C HIS A 444 16.68 -20.07 1.49
N GLY A 445 17.52 -19.04 1.31
CA GLY A 445 18.21 -18.78 0.04
C GLY A 445 17.36 -18.10 -1.03
N LEU A 446 16.20 -17.55 -0.66
CA LEU A 446 15.39 -16.73 -1.56
C LEU A 446 16.06 -15.36 -1.78
N SER A 447 15.95 -14.84 -3.01
CA SER A 447 16.36 -13.46 -3.31
C SER A 447 15.39 -12.45 -2.68
N ALA A 448 15.86 -11.22 -2.45
CA ALA A 448 15.03 -10.13 -1.91
C ALA A 448 13.79 -9.85 -2.78
N GLU A 449 13.95 -9.87 -4.11
CA GLU A 449 12.84 -9.73 -5.07
C GLU A 449 11.82 -10.87 -4.94
N LYS A 450 12.29 -12.10 -4.75
CA LYS A 450 11.41 -13.26 -4.59
C LYS A 450 10.62 -13.17 -3.28
N LEU A 451 11.27 -12.75 -2.19
CA LEU A 451 10.61 -12.50 -0.91
C LEU A 451 9.51 -11.45 -1.05
N LEU A 452 9.80 -10.32 -1.70
CA LEU A 452 8.79 -9.30 -1.96
C LEU A 452 7.63 -9.86 -2.80
N SER A 453 7.91 -10.61 -3.87
CA SER A 453 6.87 -11.20 -4.71
C SER A 453 5.92 -12.13 -3.95
N LEU A 454 6.45 -12.96 -3.04
CA LEU A 454 5.65 -13.86 -2.21
C LEU A 454 4.81 -13.08 -1.19
N ALA A 455 5.39 -12.08 -0.55
CA ALA A 455 4.67 -11.23 0.40
C ALA A 455 3.57 -10.40 -0.28
N SER A 456 3.85 -9.86 -1.47
CA SER A 456 2.91 -9.11 -2.31
C SER A 456 1.76 -9.99 -2.81
N ASP A 457 2.06 -11.22 -3.27
CA ASP A 457 1.05 -12.23 -3.60
C ASP A 457 0.16 -12.52 -2.39
N ALA A 458 0.75 -12.74 -1.20
CA ALA A 458 0.01 -13.03 0.02
C ALA A 458 -0.96 -11.90 0.38
N GLN A 459 -0.49 -10.64 0.32
CA GLN A 459 -1.31 -9.45 0.55
C GLN A 459 -2.45 -9.35 -0.46
N THR A 460 -2.17 -9.62 -1.74
CA THR A 460 -3.16 -9.58 -2.82
C THR A 460 -4.26 -10.62 -2.60
N TYR A 461 -3.90 -11.88 -2.30
CA TYR A 461 -4.88 -12.93 -2.03
C TYR A 461 -5.69 -12.66 -0.74
N ALA A 462 -5.05 -12.13 0.31
CA ALA A 462 -5.74 -11.76 1.55
C ALA A 462 -6.76 -10.63 1.31
N SER A 463 -6.36 -9.58 0.57
CA SER A 463 -7.23 -8.46 0.18
C SER A 463 -8.41 -8.95 -0.68
N ARG A 464 -8.15 -9.78 -1.69
CA ARG A 464 -9.20 -10.41 -2.52
C ARG A 464 -10.20 -11.20 -1.71
N ALA A 465 -9.76 -11.95 -0.70
CA ALA A 465 -10.64 -12.69 0.19
C ALA A 465 -11.50 -11.75 1.05
N PHE A 466 -10.92 -10.68 1.60
CA PHE A 466 -11.60 -9.72 2.45
C PHE A 466 -12.68 -8.91 1.71
N PHE A 467 -12.37 -8.42 0.52
CA PHE A 467 -13.29 -7.61 -0.30
C PHE A 467 -14.17 -8.42 -1.25
N HIS A 468 -14.14 -9.75 -1.16
CA HIS A 468 -14.97 -10.60 -2.03
C HIS A 468 -16.47 -10.26 -1.85
N PRO A 469 -17.28 -10.20 -2.92
CA PRO A 469 -18.69 -9.83 -2.82
C PRO A 469 -19.50 -10.64 -1.80
N SER A 470 -19.20 -11.93 -1.62
CA SER A 470 -19.87 -12.78 -0.60
C SER A 470 -19.61 -12.35 0.85
N MET A 471 -18.49 -11.65 1.10
CA MET A 471 -18.09 -11.11 2.40
C MET A 471 -18.66 -9.70 2.65
N LEU A 472 -19.15 -9.02 1.61
CA LEU A 472 -19.75 -7.68 1.70
C LEU A 472 -21.29 -7.70 1.62
N ALA A 473 -21.85 -8.64 0.87
CA ALA A 473 -23.23 -8.60 0.42
C ALA A 473 -24.30 -8.90 1.50
N MET A 474 -23.93 -9.48 2.65
CA MET A 474 -24.94 -9.90 3.65
C MET A 474 -25.16 -8.95 4.83
N LEU A 475 -24.53 -7.78 4.83
CA LEU A 475 -24.95 -6.68 5.71
C LEU A 475 -26.38 -6.18 5.39
N TYR A 476 -26.95 -6.53 4.24
CA TYR A 476 -28.23 -5.98 3.76
C TYR A 476 -29.50 -6.77 4.12
N PHE A 477 -29.41 -8.02 4.61
CA PHE A 477 -30.60 -8.81 4.96
C PHE A 477 -30.47 -9.54 6.31
N PRO A 478 -30.64 -8.81 7.43
CA PRO A 478 -30.74 -9.40 8.76
C PRO A 478 -31.83 -10.48 8.84
N ASP A 479 -31.67 -11.45 9.74
CA ASP A 479 -32.63 -12.54 9.89
C ASP A 479 -34.04 -12.04 10.24
N GLU A 480 -34.14 -10.87 10.90
CA GLU A 480 -35.38 -10.17 11.19
C GLU A 480 -36.17 -9.85 9.91
N HIS A 481 -35.47 -9.46 8.83
CA HIS A 481 -36.11 -9.20 7.54
C HIS A 481 -36.52 -10.48 6.84
N LYS A 482 -35.79 -11.60 7.03
CA LYS A 482 -36.24 -12.91 6.54
C LYS A 482 -37.56 -13.29 7.21
N TYR A 483 -37.66 -13.20 8.53
CA TYR A 483 -38.91 -13.48 9.24
C TYR A 483 -40.04 -12.52 8.84
N ALA A 484 -39.75 -11.23 8.70
CA ALA A 484 -40.76 -10.24 8.28
C ALA A 484 -41.34 -10.54 6.88
N VAL A 485 -40.55 -11.10 5.96
CA VAL A 485 -41.02 -11.53 4.63
C VAL A 485 -41.77 -12.86 4.71
N TYR A 486 -41.29 -13.82 5.51
CA TYR A 486 -41.87 -15.17 5.56
C TYR A 486 -43.10 -15.30 6.47
N THR A 487 -43.24 -14.50 7.53
CA THR A 487 -44.36 -14.58 8.47
C THR A 487 -45.72 -14.23 7.82
N PRO A 488 -45.86 -13.20 6.98
CA PRO A 488 -47.12 -12.94 6.26
C PRO A 488 -47.47 -14.03 5.23
N LEU A 489 -46.46 -14.68 4.62
CA LEU A 489 -46.67 -15.73 3.61
C LEU A 489 -47.07 -17.06 4.25
N PHE A 490 -46.38 -17.48 5.32
CA PHE A 490 -46.58 -18.78 5.95
C PHE A 490 -47.49 -18.74 7.18
N GLY A 491 -47.62 -17.60 7.88
CA GLY A 491 -48.45 -17.45 9.07
C GLY A 491 -49.92 -17.83 8.85
N PRO A 492 -50.59 -17.28 7.82
CA PRO A 492 -51.97 -17.64 7.49
C PRO A 492 -52.16 -19.11 7.11
N LEU A 493 -51.12 -19.79 6.60
CA LEU A 493 -51.16 -21.21 6.25
C LEU A 493 -50.91 -22.10 7.48
N THR A 494 -49.93 -21.75 8.30
CA THR A 494 -49.45 -22.55 9.43
C THR A 494 -50.37 -22.51 10.64
N VAL A 495 -50.93 -21.33 10.98
CA VAL A 495 -51.78 -21.16 12.17
C VAL A 495 -53.05 -22.03 12.12
N PRO A 496 -53.85 -22.03 11.04
CA PRO A 496 -55.03 -22.90 10.94
C PRO A 496 -54.66 -24.38 10.89
N LEU A 497 -53.53 -24.73 10.27
CA LEU A 497 -53.07 -26.11 10.16
C LEU A 497 -52.71 -26.67 11.55
N ILE A 498 -51.97 -25.91 12.36
CA ILE A 498 -51.69 -26.26 13.77
C ILE A 498 -52.98 -26.38 14.58
N ALA A 499 -53.90 -25.41 14.46
CA ALA A 499 -55.17 -25.43 15.19
C ALA A 499 -56.03 -26.66 14.82
N THR A 500 -56.06 -27.05 13.54
CA THR A 500 -56.80 -28.23 13.07
C THR A 500 -56.16 -29.53 13.55
N VAL A 501 -54.83 -29.63 13.59
CA VAL A 501 -54.10 -30.76 14.19
C VAL A 501 -54.45 -30.91 15.67
N PHE A 502 -54.35 -29.83 16.45
CA PHE A 502 -54.69 -29.86 17.89
C PHE A 502 -56.13 -30.30 18.13
N ARG A 503 -57.08 -29.80 17.33
CA ARG A 503 -58.49 -30.17 17.45
C ARG A 503 -58.71 -31.64 17.15
N GLU A 504 -58.06 -32.18 16.13
CA GLU A 504 -58.18 -33.61 15.77
C GLU A 504 -57.56 -34.52 16.83
N ILE A 505 -56.40 -34.14 17.40
CA ILE A 505 -55.76 -34.86 18.51
C ILE A 505 -56.66 -34.88 19.75
N SER A 506 -57.27 -33.75 20.10
CA SER A 506 -58.19 -33.64 21.24
C SER A 506 -59.41 -34.53 21.05
N GLN A 507 -60.03 -34.49 19.86
CA GLN A 507 -61.18 -35.33 19.51
C GLN A 507 -60.84 -36.82 19.51
N TRP A 508 -59.65 -37.19 19.02
CA TRP A 508 -59.17 -38.56 19.05
C TRP A 508 -58.95 -39.07 20.48
N LYS A 509 -58.34 -38.25 21.36
CA LYS A 509 -58.20 -38.57 22.80
C LYS A 509 -59.57 -38.73 23.48
N ALA A 510 -60.54 -37.86 23.17
CA ALA A 510 -61.89 -37.96 23.70
C ALA A 510 -62.62 -39.24 23.23
N ARG A 511 -62.51 -39.59 21.94
CA ARG A 511 -63.05 -40.85 21.39
C ARG A 511 -62.43 -42.09 22.05
N ARG A 512 -61.11 -42.08 22.28
CA ARG A 512 -60.42 -43.17 22.99
C ARG A 512 -60.87 -43.30 24.45
N ARG A 513 -61.04 -42.17 25.15
CA ARG A 513 -61.56 -42.16 26.53
C ARG A 513 -63.00 -42.67 26.60
N ALA A 514 -63.86 -42.28 25.66
CA ALA A 514 -65.24 -42.77 25.56
C ALA A 514 -65.31 -44.27 25.22
N GLN A 515 -64.45 -44.77 24.33
CA GLN A 515 -64.33 -46.20 24.01
C GLN A 515 -63.78 -47.02 25.18
N ALA A 516 -62.84 -46.46 25.96
CA ALA A 516 -62.35 -47.09 27.19
C ALA A 516 -63.42 -47.14 28.28
N ALA A 517 -64.22 -46.07 28.43
CA ALA A 517 -65.35 -46.03 29.37
C ALA A 517 -66.50 -46.98 28.95
N ALA A 518 -66.76 -47.13 27.65
CA ALA A 518 -67.77 -48.07 27.12
C ALA A 518 -67.35 -49.55 27.20
N LYS A 519 -66.05 -49.84 27.35
CA LYS A 519 -65.51 -51.19 27.64
C LYS A 519 -65.43 -51.52 29.13
N SER A 520 -65.63 -50.53 30.00
CA SER A 520 -65.58 -50.66 31.46
C SER A 520 -66.99 -50.73 32.10
N LYS A 521 -68.04 -50.55 31.31
CA LYS A 521 -69.42 -50.95 31.63
C LYS A 521 -69.68 -52.30 30.98
#